data_AF-A0AAV1YCW8-F1
#
_entry.id   AF-A0AAV1YCW8-F1
#
_cell.length_a   1.000
_cell.length_b   1.000
_cell.length_c   1.000
_cell.angle_alpha   90.00
_cell.angle_beta   90.00
_cell.angle_gamma   90.00
#
_symmetry.space_group_name_H-M   'P 1'
#
loop_
_entity.id
_entity.type
_entity.pdbx_description
1 polymer ?
#
loop_
_entity_poly.entity_id
_entity_poly.type
_entity_poly.pdbx_seq_one_letter_code
_entity_poly.pdbx_strand_id
1 'polypeptide(L)'
;MAGRLTNAASRILGGNGVVSRSVASSLRLRSGMGLPVGKHIVPDKPLPASDELVWDNGTPYPEPCIDRIADTVGKYEALAWLSGGLSFFVGLGMLAVWNDKASKIPFAPKVYPYDNLRVELGGEP
;
A
#
# COMPACT_ATOMS: atom_id res chain seq x y z
N MET A 1 13.77 1.64 -54.48
CA MET A 1 13.90 1.79 -53.01
C MET A 1 12.52 1.76 -52.34
N ALA A 2 11.90 0.58 -52.20
CA ALA A 2 10.57 0.44 -51.57
C ALA A 2 10.42 -0.84 -50.71
N GLY A 3 11.51 -1.56 -50.44
CA GLY A 3 11.51 -2.83 -49.70
C GLY A 3 12.15 -2.79 -48.31
N ARG A 4 12.68 -1.64 -47.86
CA ARG A 4 13.34 -1.51 -46.55
C ARG A 4 12.45 -0.94 -45.44
N LEU A 5 11.31 -0.35 -45.79
CA LEU A 5 10.35 0.17 -44.80
C LEU A 5 9.34 -0.89 -44.33
N THR A 6 9.14 -1.97 -45.09
CA THR A 6 8.18 -3.04 -44.75
C THR A 6 8.67 -3.97 -43.63
N ASN A 7 9.99 -4.12 -43.46
CA ASN A 7 10.58 -4.95 -42.40
C ASN A 7 10.55 -4.31 -41.00
N ALA A 8 10.38 -2.98 -40.92
CA ALA A 8 10.18 -2.31 -39.62
C ALA A 8 8.73 -2.45 -39.15
N ALA A 9 7.76 -2.40 -40.08
CA ALA A 9 6.34 -2.57 -39.78
C ALA A 9 5.98 -4.00 -39.37
N SER A 10 6.63 -5.02 -39.94
CA SER A 10 6.39 -6.43 -39.58
C SER A 10 6.91 -6.81 -38.18
N ARG A 11 7.86 -6.06 -37.62
CA ARG A 11 8.33 -6.22 -36.24
C ARG A 11 7.41 -5.59 -35.20
N ILE A 12 6.56 -4.64 -35.59
CA ILE A 12 5.63 -3.93 -34.69
C ILE A 12 4.25 -4.61 -34.66
N LEU A 13 3.86 -5.34 -35.71
CA LEU A 13 2.49 -5.87 -35.89
C LEU A 13 2.35 -7.41 -35.71
N GLY A 14 2.97 -7.96 -34.65
CA GLY A 14 2.36 -9.14 -34.00
C GLY A 14 2.55 -10.52 -34.64
N GLY A 15 3.70 -10.82 -35.24
CA GLY A 15 4.03 -12.18 -35.69
C GLY A 15 4.87 -12.96 -34.68
N ASN A 16 4.25 -13.92 -33.97
CA ASN A 16 4.86 -14.98 -33.15
C ASN A 16 5.64 -14.57 -31.88
N GLY A 17 4.92 -14.28 -30.78
CA GLY A 17 5.58 -14.29 -29.46
C GLY A 17 4.76 -13.89 -28.23
N VAL A 18 3.42 -13.85 -28.31
CA VAL A 18 2.59 -13.43 -27.15
C VAL A 18 2.09 -14.63 -26.34
N VAL A 19 1.95 -15.80 -26.97
CA VAL A 19 1.42 -17.00 -26.28
C VAL A 19 2.49 -17.68 -25.41
N SER A 20 3.77 -17.75 -25.83
CA SER A 20 4.85 -18.34 -24.99
C SER A 20 5.31 -17.44 -23.84
N ARG A 21 5.10 -16.12 -23.91
CA ARG A 21 5.42 -15.21 -22.78
C ARG A 21 4.41 -15.33 -21.64
N SER A 22 3.18 -15.73 -21.92
CA SER A 22 2.13 -15.85 -20.90
C SER A 22 2.33 -17.09 -20.01
N VAL A 23 2.89 -18.18 -20.54
CA VAL A 23 3.18 -19.40 -19.75
C VAL A 23 4.46 -19.25 -18.92
N ALA A 24 5.45 -18.50 -19.42
CA ALA A 24 6.64 -18.16 -18.62
C ALA A 24 6.33 -17.15 -17.49
N SER A 25 5.30 -16.31 -17.68
CA SER A 25 4.83 -15.34 -16.67
C SER A 25 3.97 -15.98 -15.57
N SER A 26 3.27 -17.08 -15.87
CA SER A 26 2.51 -17.83 -14.84
C SER A 26 3.39 -18.77 -14.01
N LEU A 27 4.60 -19.07 -14.46
CA LEU A 27 5.59 -19.83 -13.69
C LEU A 27 6.41 -18.87 -12.80
N ARG A 28 5.85 -18.61 -11.62
CA ARG A 28 6.54 -18.15 -10.40
C ARG A 28 6.96 -16.68 -10.32
N LEU A 29 6.12 -15.74 -10.76
CA LEU A 29 6.12 -14.43 -10.09
C LEU A 29 5.43 -14.58 -8.72
N ARG A 30 6.18 -15.15 -7.78
CA ARG A 30 5.81 -15.24 -6.39
C ARG A 30 5.81 -13.81 -5.82
N SER A 31 4.71 -13.41 -5.20
CA SER A 31 4.40 -12.06 -4.71
C SER A 31 5.31 -11.52 -3.59
N GLY A 32 6.61 -11.82 -3.58
CA GLY A 32 7.54 -11.45 -2.50
C GLY A 32 7.28 -12.17 -1.17
N MET A 33 6.15 -12.87 -1.03
CA MET A 33 5.89 -13.80 0.06
C MET A 33 6.78 -15.02 -0.15
N GLY A 34 7.92 -15.09 0.55
CA GLY A 34 8.94 -16.14 0.43
C GLY A 34 8.42 -17.58 0.43
N LEU A 35 9.32 -18.55 0.16
CA LEU A 35 9.06 -19.98 0.41
C LEU A 35 8.50 -20.19 1.81
N PRO A 36 7.69 -21.26 2.07
CA PRO A 36 7.39 -21.64 3.45
C PRO A 36 8.71 -21.62 4.20
N VAL A 37 8.82 -20.73 5.19
CA VAL A 37 10.08 -20.49 5.88
C VAL A 37 10.47 -21.83 6.48
N GLY A 38 11.71 -22.26 6.20
CA GLY A 38 12.26 -23.46 6.82
C GLY A 38 12.09 -23.35 8.34
N LYS A 39 11.99 -24.48 9.03
CA LYS A 39 11.97 -24.46 10.50
C LYS A 39 13.14 -23.61 10.98
N HIS A 40 12.86 -22.64 11.85
CA HIS A 40 13.86 -21.78 12.48
C HIS A 40 15.07 -22.62 12.88
N ILE A 41 16.28 -22.21 12.47
CA ILE A 41 17.51 -22.94 12.76
C ILE A 41 17.55 -23.14 14.29
N VAL A 42 17.68 -24.39 14.72
CA VAL A 42 17.75 -24.68 16.16
C VAL A 42 19.05 -24.08 16.66
N PRO A 43 19.04 -23.23 17.70
CA PRO A 43 20.27 -22.62 18.19
C PRO A 43 21.21 -23.71 18.73
N ASP A 44 22.32 -23.95 18.04
CA ASP A 44 23.38 -24.85 18.51
C ASP A 44 24.19 -24.24 19.67
N LYS A 45 23.97 -22.95 19.95
CA LYS A 45 24.64 -22.15 20.98
C LYS A 45 23.64 -21.20 21.66
N PRO A 46 23.91 -20.78 22.91
CA PRO A 46 23.09 -19.78 23.59
C PRO A 46 23.02 -18.50 22.73
N LEU A 47 21.81 -18.03 22.47
CA LEU A 47 21.60 -16.80 21.73
C LEU A 47 21.98 -15.59 22.62
N PRO A 48 22.65 -14.58 22.07
CA PRO A 48 22.83 -13.30 22.77
C PRO A 48 21.48 -12.69 23.15
N ALA A 49 21.38 -12.01 24.28
CA ALA A 49 20.13 -11.32 24.65
C ALA A 49 19.68 -10.28 23.60
N SER A 50 20.62 -9.73 22.83
CA SER A 50 20.31 -8.78 21.75
C SER A 50 19.68 -9.41 20.51
N ASP A 51 19.65 -10.73 20.40
CA ASP A 51 19.13 -11.44 19.23
C ASP A 51 17.60 -11.28 19.11
N GLU A 52 16.90 -11.05 20.23
CA GLU A 52 15.47 -10.72 20.23
C GLU A 52 15.16 -9.33 19.65
N LEU A 53 16.16 -8.46 19.60
CA LEU A 53 16.05 -7.10 19.06
C LEU A 53 16.36 -7.03 17.56
N VAL A 54 16.84 -8.13 16.98
CA VAL A 54 17.12 -8.26 15.56
C VAL A 54 15.97 -9.04 14.93
N TRP A 55 15.25 -8.38 14.03
CA TRP A 55 14.20 -9.05 13.27
C TRP A 55 14.85 -9.92 12.18
N ASP A 56 14.82 -11.24 12.33
CA ASP A 56 15.22 -12.20 11.30
C ASP A 56 14.01 -13.02 10.86
N ASN A 57 13.71 -13.01 9.56
CA ASN A 57 12.64 -13.83 9.00
C ASN A 57 13.12 -15.24 8.59
N GLY A 58 14.36 -15.60 8.93
CA GLY A 58 14.98 -16.90 8.68
C GLY A 58 15.46 -17.08 7.24
N THR A 59 15.55 -16.00 6.46
CA THR A 59 16.06 -16.08 5.08
C THR A 59 17.59 -15.93 5.06
N PRO A 60 18.31 -16.70 4.22
CA PRO A 60 19.76 -16.57 4.08
C PRO A 60 20.17 -15.34 3.25
N TYR A 61 19.21 -14.55 2.79
CA TYR A 61 19.46 -13.36 1.99
C TYR A 61 19.54 -12.15 2.92
N PRO A 62 20.56 -11.28 2.77
CA PRO A 62 20.57 -10.03 3.52
C PRO A 62 19.30 -9.23 3.17
N GLU A 63 18.69 -8.61 4.17
CA GLU A 63 17.46 -7.83 4.01
C GLU A 63 17.77 -6.33 4.07
N PRO A 64 18.46 -5.77 3.06
CA PRO A 64 19.01 -4.41 3.13
C PRO A 64 17.95 -3.33 3.32
N CYS A 65 16.67 -3.61 3.04
CA CYS A 65 15.57 -2.66 3.26
C CYS A 65 15.10 -2.61 4.74
N ILE A 66 15.41 -3.63 5.53
CA ILE A 66 15.01 -3.78 6.95
C ILE A 66 16.25 -3.57 7.84
N ASP A 67 17.38 -4.15 7.44
CA ASP A 67 18.65 -4.12 8.19
C ASP A 67 19.40 -2.79 8.04
N ARG A 68 19.05 -2.00 7.02
CA ARG A 68 19.64 -0.69 6.77
C ARG A 68 18.55 0.37 6.77
N ILE A 69 18.54 1.19 7.82
CA ILE A 69 17.84 2.47 7.77
C ILE A 69 18.44 3.22 6.57
N ALA A 70 17.59 3.60 5.61
CA ALA A 70 18.06 4.28 4.42
C ALA A 70 18.84 5.53 4.82
N ASP A 71 20.15 5.54 4.52
CA ASP A 71 21.07 6.65 4.81
C ASP A 71 20.60 7.98 4.18
N THR A 72 19.65 7.89 3.24
CA THR A 72 19.08 9.00 2.50
C THR A 72 18.02 9.80 3.28
N VAL A 73 17.47 9.30 4.39
CA VAL A 73 16.39 10.00 5.12
C VAL A 73 16.77 10.20 6.59
N GLY A 74 17.12 11.43 6.95
CA GLY A 74 17.41 11.79 8.34
C GLY A 74 16.16 11.79 9.23
N LYS A 75 16.32 11.70 10.56
CA LYS A 75 15.20 11.68 11.53
C LYS A 75 14.22 12.86 11.36
N TYR A 76 14.75 14.06 11.09
CA TYR A 76 13.94 15.26 10.91
C TYR A 76 13.29 15.31 9.53
N GLU A 77 13.94 14.72 8.53
CA GLU A 77 13.39 14.58 7.19
C GLU A 77 12.21 13.59 7.21
N ALA A 78 12.37 12.45 7.87
CA ALA A 78 11.28 11.50 8.10
C ALA A 78 10.09 12.14 8.83
N LEU A 79 10.35 12.94 9.87
CA LEU A 79 9.32 13.70 10.56
C LEU A 79 8.66 14.73 9.63
N ALA A 80 9.43 15.43 8.80
CA ALA A 80 8.91 16.39 7.84
C ALA A 80 7.99 15.71 6.81
N TRP A 81 8.37 14.54 6.29
CA TRP A 81 7.52 13.75 5.38
C TRP A 81 6.23 13.28 6.05
N LEU A 82 6.32 12.77 7.29
CA LEU A 82 5.15 12.33 8.04
C LEU A 82 4.20 13.50 8.34
N SER A 83 4.74 14.59 8.88
CA SER A 83 3.98 15.78 9.24
C SER A 83 3.37 16.48 8.02
N GLY A 84 4.13 16.60 6.92
CA GLY A 84 3.65 17.13 5.64
C GLY A 84 2.55 16.29 5.02
N GLY A 85 2.73 14.97 4.96
CA GLY A 85 1.71 14.03 4.44
C GLY A 85 0.41 14.10 5.24
N LEU A 86 0.48 14.05 6.57
CA LEU A 86 -0.70 14.16 7.43
C LEU A 86 -1.38 15.53 7.30
N SER A 87 -0.59 16.62 7.28
CA SER A 87 -1.12 17.98 7.14
C SER A 87 -1.81 18.20 5.80
N PHE A 88 -1.34 17.57 4.72
CA PHE A 88 -2.00 17.61 3.42
C PHE A 88 -3.42 17.02 3.48
N PHE A 89 -3.60 15.86 4.13
CA PHE A 89 -4.91 15.24 4.26
C PHE A 89 -5.84 16.04 5.18
N VAL A 90 -5.32 16.62 6.27
CA VAL A 90 -6.09 17.56 7.09
C VAL A 90 -6.54 18.77 6.27
N GLY A 91 -5.64 19.35 5.47
CA GLY A 91 -5.95 20.46 4.58
C GLY A 91 -7.04 20.10 3.56
N LEU A 92 -6.94 18.93 2.93
CA LEU A 92 -7.96 18.43 1.99
C LEU A 92 -9.32 18.27 2.67
N GLY A 93 -9.36 17.71 3.88
CA GLY A 93 -10.58 17.57 4.68
C GLY A 93 -11.21 18.93 5.03
N MET A 94 -10.39 19.91 5.43
CA MET A 94 -10.87 21.27 5.72
C MET A 94 -11.42 21.97 4.48
N LEU A 95 -10.78 21.80 3.31
CA LEU A 95 -11.29 22.31 2.04
C LEU A 95 -12.62 21.64 1.65
N ALA A 96 -12.77 20.35 1.92
CA ALA A 96 -14.04 19.65 1.70
C ALA A 96 -15.16 20.23 2.58
N VAL A 97 -14.89 20.45 3.87
CA VAL A 97 -15.85 21.10 4.79
C VAL A 97 -16.18 22.52 4.35
N TRP A 98 -15.19 23.31 3.91
CA TRP A 98 -15.43 24.66 3.41
C TRP A 98 -16.32 24.67 2.16
N ASN A 99 -16.17 23.65 1.30
CA ASN A 99 -16.98 23.48 0.10
C ASN A 99 -18.37 22.88 0.39
N ASP A 100 -18.53 22.16 1.51
CA ASP A 100 -19.78 21.56 1.94
C ASP A 100 -20.71 22.60 2.59
N LYS A 101 -21.40 23.37 1.74
CA LYS A 101 -22.42 24.32 2.18
C LYS A 101 -23.76 23.62 2.33
N ALA A 102 -24.48 23.92 3.42
CA ALA A 102 -25.85 23.44 3.64
C ALA A 102 -26.80 23.73 2.46
N SER A 103 -26.56 24.79 1.68
CA SER A 103 -27.34 25.14 0.48
C SER A 103 -27.20 24.14 -0.67
N LYS A 104 -26.21 23.23 -0.64
CA LYS A 104 -26.01 22.20 -1.67
C LYS A 104 -26.82 20.93 -1.40
N ILE A 105 -27.45 20.82 -0.23
CA ILE A 105 -28.26 19.66 0.15
C ILE A 105 -29.70 19.95 -0.32
N PRO A 106 -30.25 19.21 -1.28
CA PRO A 106 -31.56 19.52 -1.87
C PRO A 106 -32.75 19.06 -1.01
N PHE A 107 -32.48 18.50 0.17
CA PHE A 107 -33.49 17.97 1.09
C PHE A 107 -33.26 18.47 2.50
N ALA A 108 -34.35 18.66 3.25
CA ALA A 108 -34.28 18.94 4.67
C ALA A 108 -33.79 17.70 5.44
N PRO A 109 -33.12 17.88 6.59
CA PRO A 109 -32.81 16.78 7.50
C PRO A 109 -34.07 16.00 7.89
N LYS A 110 -33.93 14.69 8.03
CA LYS A 110 -35.06 13.82 8.38
C LYS A 110 -35.49 14.08 9.82
N VAL A 111 -36.76 14.45 9.99
CA VAL A 111 -37.42 14.61 11.30
C VAL A 111 -38.19 13.34 11.61
N TYR A 112 -38.08 12.86 12.85
CA TYR A 112 -38.80 11.67 13.30
C TYR A 112 -39.99 12.04 14.21
N PRO A 113 -41.10 11.28 14.17
CA PRO A 113 -42.21 11.43 15.12
C PRO A 113 -41.78 11.23 16.59
N TYR A 114 -42.67 11.58 17.53
CA TYR A 114 -42.46 11.41 18.98
C TYR A 114 -41.20 12.12 19.50
N ASP A 115 -41.10 13.43 19.21
CA ASP A 115 -39.96 14.25 19.66
C ASP A 115 -38.61 13.68 19.23
N ASN A 116 -38.46 13.36 17.94
CA ASN A 116 -37.28 12.69 17.38
C ASN A 116 -36.92 11.36 18.07
N LEU A 117 -37.92 10.57 18.47
CA LEU A 117 -37.74 9.28 19.13
C LEU A 117 -36.95 9.38 20.44
N ARG A 118 -37.10 10.49 21.17
CA ARG A 118 -36.31 10.79 22.37
C ARG A 118 -36.40 9.68 23.41
N VAL A 119 -37.60 9.15 23.65
CA VAL A 119 -37.84 8.09 24.65
C VAL A 119 -37.28 6.75 24.17
N GLU A 120 -37.44 6.45 22.88
CA GLU A 120 -36.95 5.23 22.24
C GLU A 120 -35.42 5.20 22.15
N LEU A 121 -34.78 6.36 22.11
CA LEU A 121 -33.32 6.54 22.21
C LEU A 121 -32.80 6.55 23.66
N GLY A 122 -33.67 6.35 24.65
CA GLY A 122 -33.30 6.25 26.07
C GLY A 122 -33.34 7.58 26.84
N GLY A 123 -33.99 8.60 26.31
CA GLY A 123 -34.30 9.82 27.06
C GLY A 123 -35.38 9.58 28.12
N GLU A 124 -35.38 10.40 29.18
CA GLU A 124 -36.36 10.29 30.26
C GLU A 124 -37.79 10.53 29.75
N PRO A 125 -38.82 9.85 30.28
CA PRO A 125 -40.20 10.02 29.82
C PRO A 125 -40.71 11.46 30.00
#